data_AF-A0A377D192-F1
#
_entry.id   AF-A0A377D192-F1
#
_cell.length_a   1.000
_cell.length_b   1.000
_cell.length_c   1.000
_cell.angle_alpha   90.00
_cell.angle_beta   90.00
_cell.angle_gamma   90.00
#
_symmetry.space_group_name_H-M   'P 1'
#
loop_
_entity.id
_entity.type
_entity.pdbx_description
1 polymer ?
#
loop_
_entity_poly.entity_id
_entity_poly.type
_entity_poly.pdbx_seq_one_letter_code
_entity_poly.pdbx_strand_id
1 'polypeptide(L)'
;MSHETRERAATLQWLFWQVGGLGPMLGQNHHFNHAAPQTIPYAIERYQVETQRLYHVLNKRLENSPWLGGENYSIADIACWPWVNAWSRQRIDLAMYPAVKNWHERIRSRPATGQALLKAQLGDERSDS
;
A
#
# COMPACT_ATOMS: atom_id res chain seq x y z
N MET A 1 3.43 18.98 2.43
CA MET A 1 3.66 18.34 3.75
C MET A 1 3.35 19.39 4.79
N SER A 2 2.62 19.03 5.86
CA SER A 2 2.29 19.97 6.92
C SER A 2 3.56 20.59 7.51
N HIS A 3 3.49 21.90 7.79
CA HIS A 3 4.55 22.62 8.50
C HIS A 3 4.37 22.53 10.02
N GLU A 4 3.26 21.95 10.48
CA GLU A 4 3.02 21.62 11.87
C GLU A 4 3.83 20.38 12.27
N THR A 5 4.49 20.46 13.42
CA THR A 5 5.52 19.50 13.82
C THR A 5 4.95 18.10 14.09
N ARG A 6 3.78 17.98 14.71
CA ARG A 6 3.17 16.68 15.06
C ARG A 6 2.69 15.94 13.83
N GLU A 7 1.95 16.60 12.95
CA GLU A 7 1.46 16.02 11.70
C GLU A 7 2.62 15.65 10.77
N ARG A 8 3.66 16.48 10.72
CA ARG A 8 4.89 16.14 9.97
C ARG A 8 5.56 14.90 10.52
N ALA A 9 5.73 14.79 11.83
CA ALA A 9 6.35 13.63 12.47
C ALA A 9 5.55 12.35 12.19
N ALA A 10 4.22 12.40 12.34
CA ALA A 10 3.34 11.28 12.02
C ALA A 10 3.41 10.90 10.55
N THR A 11 3.39 11.88 9.64
CA THR A 11 3.54 11.63 8.19
C THR A 11 4.84 10.91 7.88
N LEU A 12 5.96 11.39 8.44
CA LEU A 12 7.27 10.77 8.21
C LEU A 12 7.36 9.37 8.81
N GLN A 13 6.78 9.15 10.00
CA GLN A 13 6.71 7.81 10.61
C GLN A 13 6.04 6.81 9.67
N TRP A 14 4.88 7.15 9.11
CA TRP A 14 4.15 6.26 8.20
C TRP A 14 4.84 6.10 6.83
N LEU A 15 5.52 7.14 6.35
CA LEU A 15 6.34 7.03 5.16
C LEU A 15 7.51 6.05 5.35
N PHE A 16 8.25 6.16 6.44
CA PHE A 16 9.36 5.23 6.72
C PHE A 16 8.88 3.82 7.05
N TRP A 17 7.72 3.67 7.70
CA TRP A 17 7.07 2.38 7.87
C TRP A 17 6.73 1.73 6.52
N GLN A 18 6.27 2.51 5.54
CA GLN A 18 6.02 2.01 4.19
C GLN A 18 7.31 1.51 3.54
N VAL A 19 8.39 2.31 3.58
CA VAL A 19 9.67 2.00 2.94
C VAL A 19 10.37 0.80 3.60
N GLY A 20 10.30 0.68 4.93
CA GLY A 20 10.99 -0.38 5.68
C GLY A 20 10.15 -1.64 5.92
N GLY A 21 8.82 -1.56 5.83
CA GLY A 21 7.90 -2.64 6.16
C GLY A 21 6.99 -3.01 5.00
N LEU A 22 6.01 -2.15 4.69
CA LEU A 22 4.95 -2.47 3.73
C LEU A 22 5.52 -2.84 2.35
N GLY A 23 6.38 -1.99 1.78
CA GLY A 23 6.95 -2.22 0.45
C GLY A 23 7.80 -3.49 0.37
N PRO A 24 8.87 -3.62 1.17
CA PRO A 24 9.75 -4.79 1.10
C PRO A 24 9.01 -6.11 1.31
N MET A 25 8.12 -6.20 2.30
CA MET A 25 7.44 -7.46 2.63
C MET A 25 6.39 -7.85 1.60
N LEU A 26 5.61 -6.91 1.06
CA LEU A 26 4.69 -7.20 -0.06
C LEU A 26 5.45 -7.52 -1.34
N GLY A 27 6.65 -6.94 -1.56
CA GLY A 27 7.54 -7.32 -2.64
C GLY A 27 7.97 -8.79 -2.55
N GLN A 28 8.33 -9.26 -1.35
CA GLN A 28 8.62 -10.68 -1.13
C GLN A 28 7.39 -11.57 -1.31
N ASN A 29 6.21 -11.14 -0.83
CA ASN A 29 4.95 -11.84 -1.11
C ASN A 29 4.74 -12.02 -2.62
N HIS A 30 4.89 -10.95 -3.41
CA HIS A 30 4.78 -11.03 -4.87
C HIS A 30 5.80 -11.99 -5.48
N HIS A 31 7.05 -11.93 -5.02
CA HIS A 31 8.11 -12.79 -5.54
C HIS A 31 7.80 -14.28 -5.34
N PHE A 32 7.50 -14.70 -4.10
CA PHE A 32 7.30 -16.12 -3.81
C PHE A 32 5.97 -16.69 -4.32
N ASN A 33 4.94 -15.84 -4.55
CA ASN A 33 3.68 -16.30 -5.13
C ASN A 33 3.68 -16.31 -6.67
N HIS A 34 4.42 -15.41 -7.34
CA HIS A 34 4.26 -15.19 -8.79
C HIS A 34 5.53 -15.28 -9.62
N ALA A 35 6.72 -15.13 -9.03
CA ALA A 35 7.97 -14.99 -9.79
C ALA A 35 9.03 -16.05 -9.46
N ALA A 36 9.01 -16.64 -8.26
CA ALA A 36 9.96 -17.68 -7.88
C ALA A 36 9.83 -18.90 -8.82
N PRO A 37 10.95 -19.50 -9.28
CA PRO A 37 10.92 -20.58 -10.26
C PRO A 37 10.33 -21.89 -9.72
N GLN A 38 10.13 -21.96 -8.40
CA GLN A 38 9.55 -23.10 -7.71
C GLN A 38 8.70 -22.61 -6.53
N THR A 39 7.69 -23.39 -6.16
CA THR A 39 6.86 -23.11 -4.99
C THR A 39 7.63 -23.42 -3.71
N ILE A 40 7.73 -22.45 -2.80
CA ILE A 40 8.43 -22.59 -1.52
C ILE A 40 7.43 -22.33 -0.38
N PRO A 41 6.75 -23.37 0.15
CA PRO A 41 5.65 -23.20 1.11
C PRO A 41 6.01 -22.38 2.35
N TYR A 42 7.20 -22.61 2.91
CA TYR A 42 7.68 -21.87 4.08
C TYR A 42 7.80 -20.36 3.81
N ALA A 43 8.36 -19.97 2.66
CA ALA A 43 8.53 -18.57 2.30
C ALA A 43 7.19 -17.90 1.99
N ILE A 44 6.31 -18.60 1.26
CA ILE A 44 4.95 -18.13 0.97
C ILE A 44 4.21 -17.86 2.28
N GLU A 45 4.20 -18.80 3.21
CA GLU A 45 3.52 -18.65 4.50
C GLU A 45 4.10 -17.48 5.30
N ARG A 46 5.43 -17.41 5.41
CA ARG A 46 6.13 -16.33 6.13
C ARG A 46 5.69 -14.94 5.64
N TYR A 47 5.71 -14.73 4.31
CA TYR A 47 5.36 -13.43 3.76
C TYR A 47 3.84 -13.20 3.69
N GLN A 48 3.02 -14.26 3.67
CA GLN A 48 1.58 -14.13 3.79
C GLN A 48 1.18 -13.63 5.18
N VAL A 49 1.73 -14.23 6.24
CA VAL A 49 1.48 -13.82 7.63
C VAL A 49 1.96 -12.39 7.88
N GLU A 50 3.16 -12.03 7.39
CA GLU A 50 3.67 -10.66 7.54
C GLU A 50 2.82 -9.64 6.75
N THR A 51 2.35 -10.01 5.55
CA THR A 51 1.41 -9.18 4.77
C THR A 51 0.14 -8.93 5.58
N GLN A 52 -0.49 -9.97 6.12
CA GLN A 52 -1.70 -9.84 6.94
C GLN A 52 -1.47 -8.94 8.18
N ARG A 53 -0.31 -9.06 8.83
CA ARG A 53 0.08 -8.22 9.96
C ARG A 53 0.22 -6.74 9.56
N LEU A 54 0.85 -6.46 8.41
CA LEU A 54 1.01 -5.10 7.90
C LEU A 54 -0.33 -4.47 7.53
N TYR A 55 -1.24 -5.22 6.90
CA TYR A 55 -2.62 -4.77 6.66
C TYR A 55 -3.37 -4.52 7.98
N HIS A 56 -3.16 -5.35 9.00
CA HIS A 56 -3.77 -5.13 10.32
C HIS A 56 -3.28 -3.82 10.95
N VAL A 57 -1.97 -3.55 10.94
CA VAL A 57 -1.39 -2.30 11.44
C VAL A 57 -1.95 -1.09 10.67
N LEU A 58 -2.03 -1.19 9.34
CA LEU A 58 -2.59 -0.14 8.49
C LEU A 58 -4.06 0.11 8.79
N ASN A 59 -4.86 -0.95 8.94
CA ASN A 59 -6.28 -0.87 9.27
C ASN A 59 -6.50 -0.21 10.63
N LYS A 60 -5.74 -0.62 11.65
CA LYS A 60 -5.82 -0.01 12.99
C LYS A 60 -5.47 1.47 12.99
N ARG A 61 -4.54 1.91 12.13
CA ARG A 61 -4.28 3.34 11.98
C ARG A 61 -5.45 4.08 11.36
N LEU A 62 -6.00 3.54 10.28
CA LEU A 62 -7.07 4.17 9.51
C LEU A 62 -8.44 4.12 10.21
N GLU A 63 -8.63 3.21 11.17
CA GLU A 63 -9.75 3.25 12.11
C GLU A 63 -9.72 4.50 13.00
N ASN A 64 -8.53 5.02 13.31
CA ASN A 64 -8.32 6.11 14.26
C ASN A 64 -8.04 7.47 13.59
N SER A 65 -7.90 7.51 12.26
CA SER A 65 -7.47 8.70 11.54
C SER A 65 -7.89 8.62 10.07
N PRO A 66 -8.40 9.71 9.48
CA PRO A 66 -8.87 9.69 8.09
C PRO A 66 -7.73 9.45 7.08
N TRP A 67 -6.49 9.80 7.44
CA TRP A 67 -5.28 9.57 6.67
C TRP A 67 -4.13 9.11 7.56
N LEU A 68 -3.07 8.55 6.98
CA LEU A 68 -1.95 8.00 7.75
C LEU A 68 -1.25 9.07 8.61
N GLY A 69 -0.99 10.24 8.03
CA GLY A 69 -0.34 11.36 8.72
C GLY A 69 -1.22 12.10 9.73
N GLY A 70 -2.55 11.94 9.69
CA GLY A 70 -3.51 12.70 10.49
C GLY A 70 -4.74 13.10 9.70
N GLU A 71 -5.13 14.36 9.81
CA GLU A 71 -6.35 14.92 9.20
C GLU A 71 -6.25 15.18 7.70
N ASN A 72 -5.02 15.31 7.16
CA ASN A 72 -4.80 15.66 5.75
C ASN A 72 -4.15 14.51 4.95
N TYR A 73 -4.53 14.42 3.68
CA TYR A 73 -3.89 13.52 2.72
C TYR A 73 -2.42 13.87 2.54
N SER A 74 -1.54 12.88 2.65
CA SER A 74 -0.10 13.11 2.74
C SER A 74 0.72 12.19 1.83
N ILE A 75 2.04 12.41 1.82
CA ILE A 75 2.99 11.56 1.10
C ILE A 75 3.05 10.13 1.65
N ALA A 76 2.69 9.91 2.91
CA ALA A 76 2.60 8.56 3.45
C ALA A 76 1.46 7.77 2.78
N ASP A 77 0.32 8.42 2.56
CA ASP A 77 -0.82 7.81 1.87
C ASP A 77 -0.48 7.51 0.41
N ILE A 78 0.16 8.48 -0.26
CA ILE A 78 0.65 8.33 -1.65
C ILE A 78 1.61 7.15 -1.76
N ALA A 79 2.52 6.97 -0.80
CA ALA A 79 3.51 5.89 -0.83
C ALA A 79 2.87 4.51 -0.58
N CYS A 80 1.88 4.42 0.31
CA CYS A 80 1.23 3.15 0.63
C CYS A 80 0.23 2.71 -0.44
N TRP A 81 -0.49 3.65 -1.06
CA TRP A 81 -1.65 3.32 -1.90
C TRP A 81 -1.32 2.41 -3.09
N PRO A 82 -0.23 2.60 -3.85
CA PRO A 82 0.11 1.71 -4.96
C PRO A 82 0.34 0.25 -4.50
N TRP A 83 0.92 0.05 -3.31
CA TRP A 83 1.11 -1.27 -2.72
C TRP A 83 -0.21 -1.92 -2.32
N VAL A 84 -1.11 -1.16 -1.68
CA VAL A 84 -2.46 -1.64 -1.33
C VAL A 84 -3.29 -1.89 -2.59
N ASN A 85 -3.11 -1.10 -3.66
CA ASN A 85 -3.82 -1.30 -4.92
C ASN A 85 -3.51 -2.65 -5.59
N ALA A 86 -2.42 -3.32 -5.19
CA ALA A 86 -2.05 -4.67 -5.62
C ALA A 86 -2.53 -5.78 -4.66
N TRP A 87 -3.47 -5.49 -3.75
CA TRP A 87 -3.99 -6.45 -2.74
C TRP A 87 -4.41 -7.81 -3.33
N SER A 88 -4.99 -7.81 -4.53
CA SER A 88 -5.42 -9.05 -5.21
C SER A 88 -4.25 -9.98 -5.54
N ARG A 89 -3.07 -9.42 -5.86
CA ARG A 89 -1.83 -10.17 -6.09
C ARG A 89 -1.19 -10.66 -4.79
N GLN A 90 -1.61 -10.14 -3.64
CA GLN A 90 -1.04 -10.45 -2.33
C GLN A 90 -1.83 -11.53 -1.59
N ARG A 91 -2.87 -12.09 -2.24
CA ARG A 91 -3.80 -13.06 -1.64
C ARG A 91 -4.44 -12.53 -0.36
N ILE A 92 -4.72 -11.22 -0.35
CA ILE A 92 -5.44 -10.55 0.73
C ILE A 92 -6.91 -10.45 0.34
N ASP A 93 -7.82 -10.64 1.28
CA ASP A 93 -9.19 -10.18 1.16
C ASP A 93 -9.29 -8.78 1.77
N LEU A 94 -9.44 -7.76 0.93
CA LEU A 94 -9.49 -6.38 1.38
C LEU A 94 -10.74 -6.09 2.25
N ALA A 95 -11.80 -6.90 2.13
CA ALA A 95 -13.00 -6.75 2.95
C ALA A 95 -12.74 -7.04 4.44
N MET A 96 -11.69 -7.81 4.77
CA MET A 96 -11.26 -8.06 6.15
C MET A 96 -10.62 -6.83 6.82
N TYR A 97 -10.30 -5.80 6.03
CA TYR A 97 -9.67 -4.57 6.49
C TYR A 97 -10.52 -3.36 6.08
N PRO A 98 -11.69 -3.15 6.71
CA PRO A 98 -12.70 -2.19 6.22
C PRO A 98 -12.20 -0.74 6.19
N ALA A 99 -11.35 -0.32 7.13
CA ALA A 99 -10.77 1.02 7.12
C ALA A 99 -9.78 1.19 5.95
N VAL A 100 -8.98 0.15 5.66
CA VAL A 100 -8.08 0.13 4.50
C VAL A 100 -8.88 0.15 3.20
N LYS A 101 -9.96 -0.64 3.10
CA LYS A 101 -10.83 -0.68 1.93
C LYS A 101 -11.42 0.70 1.62
N ASN A 102 -12.03 1.34 2.62
CA ASN A 102 -12.65 2.66 2.44
C ASN A 102 -11.59 3.73 2.09
N TRP A 103 -10.43 3.71 2.73
CA TRP A 103 -9.31 4.59 2.40
C TRP A 103 -8.78 4.36 0.98
N HIS A 104 -8.66 3.10 0.54
CA HIS A 104 -8.23 2.73 -0.80
C HIS A 104 -9.19 3.27 -1.86
N GLU A 105 -10.50 3.08 -1.66
CA GLU A 105 -11.56 3.59 -2.54
C GLU A 105 -11.59 5.13 -2.57
N ARG A 106 -11.40 5.77 -1.42
CA ARG A 106 -11.32 7.23 -1.31
C ARG A 106 -10.17 7.79 -2.14
N ILE A 107 -9.00 7.16 -2.10
CA ILE A 107 -7.85 7.59 -2.92
C ILE A 107 -8.06 7.24 -4.40
N ARG A 108 -8.62 6.06 -4.71
CA ARG A 108 -8.90 5.64 -6.09
C ARG A 108 -9.83 6.61 -6.81
N SER A 109 -10.76 7.21 -6.07
CA SER A 109 -11.73 8.20 -6.56
C SER A 109 -11.16 9.61 -6.77
N ARG A 110 -9.91 9.88 -6.37
CA ARG A 110 -9.29 11.19 -6.60
C ARG A 110 -8.96 11.36 -8.10
N PRO A 111 -9.28 12.51 -8.73
CA PRO A 111 -8.97 12.75 -10.15
C PRO A 111 -7.49 12.53 -10.49
N ALA A 112 -6.58 12.96 -9.62
CA ALA A 112 -5.14 12.78 -9.80
C ALA A 112 -4.72 11.30 -9.84
N THR A 113 -5.38 10.43 -9.08
CA THR A 113 -5.12 8.98 -9.09
C THR A 113 -5.53 8.38 -10.44
N GLY A 114 -6.70 8.76 -10.96
CA GLY A 114 -7.14 8.34 -12.31
C GLY A 114 -6.16 8.78 -13.40
N GLN A 115 -5.71 10.04 -13.35
CA GLN A 115 -4.72 10.58 -14.29
C GLN A 115 -3.37 9.84 -14.22
N ALA A 116 -2.90 9.51 -13.01
CA ALA A 116 -1.65 8.77 -12.83
C ALA A 116 -1.74 7.35 -13.40
N LEU A 117 -2.84 6.64 -13.16
CA LEU A 117 -3.07 5.30 -13.72
C LEU A 117 -3.16 5.32 -15.26
N LEU A 118 -3.86 6.31 -15.83
CA LEU A 118 -3.93 6.48 -17.27
C LEU A 118 -2.54 6.75 -17.88
N LYS A 119 -1.72 7.59 -17.24
CA LYS A 119 -0.35 7.84 -17.68
C LYS A 119 0.53 6.60 -17.63
N ALA A 120 0.35 5.72 -16.64
CA ALA A 120 1.07 4.45 -16.56
C ALA A 120 0.74 3.54 -17.75
N GLN A 121 -0.55 3.40 -18.08
CA GLN A 121 -0.99 2.63 -19.25
C GLN A 121 -0.39 3.16 -20.56
N LEU A 122 -0.45 4.48 -20.77
CA LEU A 122 0.13 5.12 -21.95
C LEU A 122 1.66 5.11 -21.99
N GLY A 123 2.31 4.86 -20.84
CA GLY A 123 3.76 4.71 -20.72
C GLY A 123 4.23 3.32 -21.11
N ASP A 124 3.51 2.29 -20.64
CA ASP A 124 3.76 0.88 -20.97
C ASP A 124 3.57 0.62 -22.48
N GLU A 125 2.56 1.23 -23.11
CA GLU A 125 2.34 1.12 -24.57
C GLU A 125 3.49 1.70 -25.43
N ARG A 126 4.30 2.61 -24.89
CA ARG A 126 5.45 3.20 -25.61
C ARG A 126 6.76 2.47 -25.37
N SER A 127 6.86 1.63 -24.33
CA SER A 127 8.04 0.79 -24.10
C SER A 127 8.01 -0.51 -24.90
N ASP A 128 6.83 -0.91 -25.37
CA ASP A 128 6.60 -2.14 -26.14
C ASP A 128 6.60 -1.91 -27.69
N SER A 129 6.89 -0.68 -28.14
CA SER A 129 6.99 -0.26 -29.56
C SER A 129 8.42 0.13 -29.92
#